data_AF-A0A5D4SN77-F1
#
_entry.id   AF-A0A5D4SN77-F1
#
_cell.length_a   1.000
_cell.length_b   1.000
_cell.length_c   1.000
_cell.angle_alpha   90.00
_cell.angle_beta   90.00
_cell.angle_gamma   90.00
#
_symmetry.space_group_name_H-M   'P 1'
#
loop_
_entity.id
_entity.type
_entity.pdbx_description
1 polymer ?
#
loop_
_entity_poly.entity_id
_entity_poly.type
_entity_poly.pdbx_seq_one_letter_code
_entity_poly.pdbx_strand_id
1 'polypeptide(L)'
;MKKESISLIAEIKDFIEAGKDSDERFGRLALKLFSYQYENNLFYKNFCQAKRKTPFTVHTWEEIPPMPVHGFKDLTLTCEPAEEAEAVFMTSGTTNPDAKGKNFHPDLSLWDLSMKGPFKNFVLPDREKMAIFVLSPSDEYNKNSSLSRYLTNAVFYYVANTSKICRFQA
;
A
#
# COMPACT_ATOMS: atom_id res chain seq x y z
N MET A 1 8.27 13.32 7.51
CA MET A 1 8.83 12.33 6.56
C MET A 1 10.31 12.58 6.25
N LYS A 2 11.17 11.54 6.36
CA LYS A 2 12.62 11.63 6.14
C LYS A 2 12.98 11.89 4.67
N LYS A 3 14.10 12.59 4.41
CA LYS A 3 14.60 12.87 3.04
C LYS A 3 14.84 11.60 2.22
N GLU A 4 15.41 10.57 2.85
CA GLU A 4 15.65 9.28 2.21
C GLU A 4 14.35 8.58 1.82
N SER A 5 13.32 8.66 2.68
CA SER A 5 11.97 8.14 2.40
C SER A 5 11.36 8.81 1.18
N ILE A 6 11.46 10.15 1.09
CA ILE A 6 10.98 10.93 -0.07
C ILE A 6 11.66 10.47 -1.37
N SER A 7 12.99 10.31 -1.35
CA SER A 7 13.76 9.82 -2.50
C SER A 7 13.32 8.42 -2.92
N LEU A 8 13.18 7.52 -1.96
CA LEU A 8 12.79 6.13 -2.21
C LEU A 8 11.36 6.05 -2.76
N ILE A 9 10.43 6.84 -2.21
CA ILE A 9 9.06 6.95 -2.72
C ILE A 9 9.07 7.42 -4.18
N ALA A 10 9.89 8.43 -4.53
CA ALA A 10 10.00 8.90 -5.90
C ALA A 10 10.49 7.81 -6.86
N GLU A 11 11.51 7.03 -6.47
CA GLU A 11 12.03 5.90 -7.25
C GLU A 11 10.98 4.79 -7.43
N ILE A 12 10.17 4.52 -6.40
CA ILE A 12 9.06 3.56 -6.50
C ILE A 12 7.96 4.06 -7.43
N LYS A 13 7.62 5.36 -7.36
CA LYS A 13 6.63 5.95 -8.27
C LYS A 13 7.09 5.83 -9.72
N ASP A 14 8.34 6.21 -10.00
CA ASP A 14 8.93 6.10 -11.34
C ASP A 14 8.94 4.64 -11.85
N PHE A 15 9.24 3.66 -10.98
CA PHE A 15 9.12 2.24 -11.33
C PHE A 15 7.69 1.83 -11.68
N ILE A 16 6.69 2.25 -10.90
CA ILE A 16 5.28 1.93 -11.17
C ILE A 16 4.81 2.57 -12.48
N GLU A 17 5.20 3.81 -12.75
CA GLU A 17 4.81 4.55 -13.95
C GLU A 17 5.47 3.99 -15.23
N ALA A 18 6.68 3.44 -15.13
CA ALA A 18 7.33 2.75 -16.25
C ALA A 18 6.55 1.50 -16.72
N GLY A 19 5.69 0.92 -15.88
CA GLY A 19 4.81 -0.18 -16.24
C GLY A 19 5.52 -1.53 -16.26
N LYS A 20 5.51 -2.24 -17.40
CA LYS A 20 6.23 -3.53 -17.54
C LYS A 20 7.73 -3.26 -17.56
N ASP A 21 8.36 -3.44 -16.41
CA ASP A 21 9.81 -3.31 -16.24
C ASP A 21 10.48 -4.69 -16.00
N SER A 22 11.80 -4.69 -15.88
CA SER A 22 12.63 -5.87 -15.64
C SER A 22 12.60 -6.35 -14.19
N ASP A 23 12.66 -7.68 -14.02
CA ASP A 23 12.80 -8.32 -12.71
C ASP A 23 14.08 -7.85 -11.98
N GLU A 24 15.14 -7.49 -12.72
CA GLU A 24 16.37 -6.95 -12.15
C GLU A 24 16.15 -5.58 -11.49
N ARG A 25 15.43 -4.67 -12.15
CA ARG A 25 15.12 -3.35 -11.58
C ARG A 25 14.22 -3.50 -10.36
N PHE A 26 13.22 -4.36 -10.41
CA PHE A 26 12.36 -4.68 -9.27
C PHE A 26 13.19 -5.20 -8.09
N GLY A 27 14.05 -6.20 -8.32
CA GLY A 27 14.89 -6.80 -7.30
C GLY A 27 15.80 -5.77 -6.61
N ARG A 28 16.48 -4.91 -7.38
CA ARG A 28 17.32 -3.84 -6.81
C ARG A 28 16.51 -2.87 -5.95
N LEU A 29 15.33 -2.45 -6.41
CA LEU A 29 14.48 -1.53 -5.68
C LEU A 29 13.90 -2.17 -4.40
N ALA A 30 13.49 -3.44 -4.48
CA ALA A 30 13.00 -4.20 -3.34
C ALA A 30 14.08 -4.38 -2.26
N LEU A 31 15.31 -4.71 -2.64
CA LEU A 31 16.45 -4.81 -1.72
C LEU A 31 16.80 -3.45 -1.08
N LYS A 32 16.72 -2.36 -1.86
CA LYS A 32 16.91 -1.00 -1.35
C LYS A 32 15.82 -0.64 -0.32
N LEU A 33 14.56 -0.92 -0.62
CA LEU A 33 13.44 -0.72 0.30
C LEU A 33 13.58 -1.58 1.56
N PHE A 34 14.00 -2.83 1.41
CA PHE A 34 14.25 -3.72 2.53
C PHE A 34 15.32 -3.16 3.47
N SER A 35 16.46 -2.71 2.94
CA SER A 35 17.53 -2.08 3.74
C SER A 35 17.03 -0.85 4.49
N TYR A 36 16.30 0.02 3.80
CA TYR A 36 15.69 1.21 4.42
C TYR A 36 14.73 0.84 5.56
N GLN A 37 13.83 -0.15 5.33
CA GLN A 37 12.90 -0.62 6.36
C GLN A 37 13.62 -1.30 7.52
N TYR A 38 14.64 -2.11 7.26
CA TYR A 38 15.44 -2.75 8.30
C TYR A 38 16.13 -1.74 9.20
N GLU A 39 16.59 -0.61 8.66
CA GLU A 39 17.25 0.44 9.44
C GLU A 39 16.26 1.31 10.22
N ASN A 40 15.09 1.59 9.64
CA ASN A 40 14.18 2.63 10.12
C ASN A 40 12.90 2.13 10.80
N ASN A 41 12.56 0.85 10.68
CA ASN A 41 11.40 0.25 11.33
C ASN A 41 11.87 -0.72 12.42
N LEU A 42 11.87 -0.26 13.68
CA LEU A 42 12.39 -1.02 14.83
C LEU A 42 11.77 -2.42 14.95
N PHE A 43 10.45 -2.53 14.80
CA PHE A 43 9.76 -3.80 14.95
C PHE A 43 10.07 -4.75 13.79
N TYR A 44 10.12 -4.23 12.56
CA TYR A 44 10.53 -5.03 11.41
C TYR A 44 11.99 -5.48 11.49
N LYS A 45 12.89 -4.60 11.96
CA LYS A 45 14.30 -4.91 12.23
C LYS A 45 14.43 -6.09 13.20
N ASN A 46 13.75 -6.02 14.34
CA ASN A 46 13.80 -7.08 15.36
C ASN A 46 13.29 -8.41 14.81
N PHE A 47 12.20 -8.38 14.02
CA PHE A 47 11.68 -9.56 13.34
C PHE A 47 12.69 -10.15 12.35
N CYS A 48 13.30 -9.32 11.52
CA CYS A 48 14.32 -9.70 10.55
C CYS A 48 15.56 -10.32 11.22
N GLN A 49 16.03 -9.72 12.32
CA GLN A 49 17.15 -10.23 13.13
C GLN A 49 16.83 -11.61 13.73
N ALA A 50 15.64 -11.80 14.29
CA ALA A 50 15.21 -13.10 14.81
C ALA A 50 15.16 -14.19 13.73
N LYS A 51 14.89 -13.80 12.47
CA LYS A 51 14.92 -14.68 11.29
C LYS A 51 16.32 -14.82 10.66
N ARG A 52 17.35 -14.16 11.21
CA ARG A 52 18.71 -14.08 10.64
C ARG A 52 18.72 -13.57 9.20
N LYS A 53 17.79 -12.67 8.88
CA LYS A 53 17.69 -11.98 7.59
C LYS A 53 18.05 -10.52 7.81
N THR A 54 19.18 -10.09 7.27
CA THR A 54 19.70 -8.72 7.34
C THR A 54 20.07 -8.24 5.94
N PRO A 55 20.32 -6.93 5.72
CA PRO A 55 20.83 -6.42 4.45
C PRO A 55 22.11 -7.11 3.95
N PHE A 56 22.90 -7.72 4.84
CA PHE A 56 24.11 -8.46 4.47
C PHE A 56 23.88 -9.91 4.04
N THR A 57 22.72 -10.49 4.39
CA THR A 57 22.42 -11.92 4.18
C THR A 57 21.28 -12.15 3.19
N VAL A 58 20.60 -11.08 2.75
CA VAL A 58 19.51 -11.11 1.79
C VAL A 58 20.06 -10.58 0.47
N HIS A 59 20.17 -11.45 -0.52
CA HIS A 59 20.76 -11.13 -1.82
C HIS A 59 19.74 -11.06 -2.95
N THR A 60 18.55 -11.63 -2.72
CA THR A 60 17.41 -11.59 -3.66
C THR A 60 16.15 -11.15 -2.93
N TRP A 61 15.17 -10.58 -3.65
CA TRP A 61 13.98 -10.01 -3.01
C TRP A 61 13.08 -11.09 -2.40
N GLU A 62 13.14 -12.30 -2.94
CA GLU A 62 12.43 -13.49 -2.47
C GLU A 62 12.88 -13.95 -1.08
N GLU A 63 14.10 -13.56 -0.67
CA GLU A 63 14.65 -13.87 0.65
C GLU A 63 14.21 -12.89 1.75
N ILE A 64 13.54 -11.78 1.38
CA ILE A 64 13.00 -10.80 2.32
C ILE A 64 11.92 -11.49 3.17
N PRO A 65 12.04 -11.50 4.51
CA PRO A 65 11.11 -12.22 5.34
C PRO A 65 9.75 -11.51 5.35
N PRO A 66 8.64 -12.20 4.97
CA PRO A 66 7.32 -11.59 4.97
C PRO A 66 6.84 -11.39 6.41
N MET A 67 6.34 -10.18 6.71
CA MET A 67 5.76 -9.88 8.01
C MET A 67 4.40 -10.58 8.15
N PRO A 68 4.19 -11.43 9.18
CA PRO A 68 2.90 -12.07 9.41
C PRO A 68 1.79 -11.05 9.71
N VAL A 69 0.55 -11.41 9.37
CA VAL A 69 -0.62 -10.54 9.59
C VAL A 69 -0.79 -10.10 11.04
N HIS A 70 -0.44 -10.95 12.02
CA HIS A 70 -0.51 -10.57 13.45
C HIS A 70 0.45 -9.43 13.80
N GLY A 71 1.60 -9.33 13.12
CA GLY A 71 2.55 -8.23 13.34
C GLY A 71 1.92 -6.87 13.09
N PHE A 72 0.99 -6.77 12.12
CA PHE A 72 0.25 -5.54 11.86
C PHE A 72 -0.80 -5.23 12.93
N LYS A 73 -1.22 -6.21 13.75
CA LYS A 73 -2.14 -5.99 14.89
C LYS A 73 -1.39 -5.51 16.12
N ASP A 74 -0.24 -6.12 16.37
CA ASP A 74 0.45 -5.99 17.66
C ASP A 74 1.56 -4.93 17.62
N LEU A 75 2.06 -4.57 16.43
CA LEU A 75 3.24 -3.74 16.24
C LEU A 75 2.93 -2.50 15.38
N THR A 76 3.57 -1.38 15.72
CA THR A 76 3.53 -0.16 14.92
C THR A 76 4.59 -0.23 13.83
N LEU A 77 4.26 -0.89 12.72
CA LEU A 77 5.17 -1.11 11.58
C LEU A 77 5.23 0.14 10.68
N THR A 78 6.19 1.02 10.94
CA THR A 78 6.41 2.25 10.16
C THR A 78 7.88 2.67 10.20
N CYS A 79 8.35 3.36 9.16
CA CYS A 79 9.67 4.00 9.10
C CYS A 79 9.63 5.49 9.51
N GLU A 80 8.44 6.07 9.56
CA GLU A 80 8.14 7.46 9.91
C GLU A 80 7.34 7.51 11.21
N PRO A 81 7.32 8.63 11.95
CA PRO A 81 6.45 8.78 13.12
C PRO A 81 5.00 8.43 12.77
N ALA A 82 4.36 7.60 13.59
CA ALA A 82 3.02 7.08 13.29
C ALA A 82 1.96 8.19 13.29
N GLU A 83 2.19 9.22 14.09
CA GLU A 83 1.34 10.41 14.23
C GLU A 83 1.42 11.34 13.02
N GLU A 84 2.49 11.22 12.21
CA GLU A 84 2.67 11.96 10.95
C GLU A 84 2.08 11.21 9.74
N ALA A 85 1.49 10.03 9.93
CA ALA A 85 0.91 9.28 8.82
C ALA A 85 -0.29 10.04 8.22
N GLU A 86 -0.29 10.20 6.89
CA GLU A 86 -1.41 10.80 6.15
C GLU A 86 -2.69 9.96 6.30
N ALA A 87 -2.54 8.63 6.34
CA ALA A 87 -3.64 7.72 6.62
C ALA A 87 -3.19 6.45 7.33
N VAL A 88 -4.14 5.82 8.02
CA VAL A 88 -3.97 4.50 8.63
C VAL A 88 -5.10 3.59 8.17
N PHE A 89 -4.77 2.62 7.31
CA PHE A 89 -5.72 1.60 6.92
C PHE A 89 -5.76 0.48 7.94
N MET A 90 -6.97 -0.04 8.19
CA MET A 90 -7.23 -1.02 9.22
C MET A 90 -7.94 -2.25 8.64
N THR A 91 -7.58 -3.43 9.15
CA THR A 91 -8.33 -4.65 8.84
C THR A 91 -9.73 -4.59 9.46
N SER A 92 -10.71 -5.27 8.88
CA SER A 92 -12.11 -5.29 9.37
C SER A 92 -12.27 -5.86 10.79
N GLY A 93 -11.33 -6.68 11.27
CA GLY A 93 -11.36 -7.24 12.62
C GLY A 93 -12.42 -8.33 12.80
N THR A 94 -12.69 -9.13 11.76
CA THR A 94 -13.74 -10.19 11.79
C THR A 94 -13.59 -11.18 12.95
N THR A 95 -12.36 -11.45 13.40
CA THR A 95 -12.09 -12.37 14.52
C THR A 95 -12.12 -11.68 15.89
N ASN A 96 -11.64 -10.43 15.97
CA ASN A 96 -11.65 -9.62 17.18
C ASN A 96 -11.76 -8.14 16.75
N PRO A 97 -12.91 -7.51 16.95
CA PRO A 97 -13.13 -6.10 16.58
C PRO A 97 -12.16 -5.12 17.26
N ASP A 98 -11.63 -5.48 18.43
CA ASP A 98 -10.74 -4.63 19.21
C ASP A 98 -9.26 -4.77 18.81
N ALA A 99 -8.91 -5.80 18.04
CA ALA A 99 -7.54 -6.11 17.60
C ALA A 99 -7.38 -6.03 16.08
N LYS A 100 -7.61 -4.85 15.52
CA LYS A 100 -7.47 -4.57 14.08
C LYS A 100 -6.02 -4.30 13.71
N GLY A 101 -5.57 -4.96 12.65
CA GLY A 101 -4.27 -4.69 12.04
C GLY A 101 -4.25 -3.28 11.45
N LYS A 102 -3.14 -2.56 11.59
CA LYS A 102 -2.95 -1.19 11.12
C LYS A 102 -1.82 -1.13 10.10
N ASN A 103 -2.03 -0.37 9.03
CA ASN A 103 -1.02 -0.05 8.02
C ASN A 103 -0.91 1.47 7.90
N PHE A 104 0.27 2.01 8.19
CA PHE A 104 0.53 3.44 8.22
C PHE A 104 1.05 3.90 6.86
N HIS A 105 0.38 4.88 6.27
CA HIS A 105 0.73 5.45 4.97
C HIS A 105 1.15 6.91 5.14
N PRO A 106 2.46 7.22 5.03
CA PRO A 106 2.94 8.59 5.12
C PRO A 106 2.71 9.40 3.83
N ASP A 107 2.45 8.73 2.70
CA ASP A 107 2.15 9.35 1.41
C ASP A 107 1.12 8.49 0.65
N LEU A 108 -0.12 8.98 0.56
CA LEU A 108 -1.20 8.30 -0.17
C LEU A 108 -1.05 8.41 -1.68
N SER A 109 -0.26 9.33 -2.21
CA SER A 109 -0.09 9.44 -3.67
C SER A 109 0.66 8.23 -4.25
N LEU A 110 1.58 7.62 -3.48
CA LEU A 110 2.16 6.33 -3.86
C LEU A 110 1.12 5.21 -3.83
N TRP A 111 0.27 5.17 -2.81
CA TRP A 111 -0.80 4.18 -2.70
C TRP A 111 -1.79 4.31 -3.87
N ASP A 112 -2.22 5.53 -4.19
CA ASP A 112 -3.13 5.82 -5.30
C ASP A 112 -2.52 5.43 -6.64
N LEU A 113 -1.23 5.72 -6.85
CA LEU A 113 -0.52 5.32 -8.06
C LEU A 113 -0.48 3.80 -8.23
N SER A 114 -0.20 3.06 -7.14
CA SER A 114 -0.16 1.60 -7.15
C SER A 114 -1.51 0.96 -7.52
N MET A 115 -2.61 1.68 -7.31
CA MET A 115 -3.95 1.26 -7.70
C MET A 115 -4.25 1.56 -9.18
N LYS A 116 -3.91 2.77 -9.66
CA LYS A 116 -4.31 3.26 -11.00
C LYS A 116 -3.83 2.39 -12.15
N GLY A 117 -2.53 2.12 -12.21
CA GLY A 117 -1.91 1.37 -13.31
C GLY A 117 -2.52 -0.02 -13.47
N PRO A 118 -2.49 -0.87 -12.41
CA PRO A 118 -3.14 -2.18 -12.44
C PRO A 118 -4.64 -2.12 -12.73
N PHE A 119 -5.39 -1.17 -12.16
CA PHE A 119 -6.81 -1.06 -12.44
C PHE A 119 -7.08 -0.82 -13.94
N LYS A 120 -6.36 0.13 -14.56
CA LYS A 120 -6.44 0.37 -16.01
C LYS A 120 -6.07 -0.88 -16.80
N ASN A 121 -4.96 -1.53 -16.46
CA ASN A 121 -4.45 -2.68 -17.22
C ASN A 121 -5.31 -3.94 -17.11
N PHE A 122 -5.88 -4.22 -15.94
CA PHE A 122 -6.58 -5.49 -15.67
C PHE A 122 -8.09 -5.37 -15.69
N VAL A 123 -8.66 -4.21 -15.35
CA VAL A 123 -10.11 -3.98 -15.33
C VAL A 123 -10.59 -3.28 -16.61
N LEU A 124 -9.75 -2.44 -17.21
CA LEU A 124 -10.08 -1.61 -18.38
C LEU A 124 -9.06 -1.71 -19.53
N PRO A 125 -8.66 -2.93 -19.95
CA PRO A 125 -7.59 -3.12 -20.93
C PRO A 125 -7.89 -2.48 -22.29
N ASP A 126 -9.17 -2.39 -22.66
CA ASP A 126 -9.66 -2.01 -24.00
C ASP A 126 -10.41 -0.68 -24.04
N ARG A 127 -10.52 0.04 -22.90
CA ARG A 127 -11.35 1.25 -22.79
C ARG A 127 -10.86 2.20 -21.70
N GLU A 128 -11.12 3.50 -21.84
CA GLU A 128 -10.69 4.47 -20.81
C GLU A 128 -11.61 4.54 -19.60
N LYS A 129 -12.91 4.32 -19.81
CA LYS A 129 -13.94 4.42 -18.77
C LYS A 129 -15.00 3.34 -18.97
N MET A 130 -15.67 2.96 -17.88
CA MET A 130 -16.84 2.06 -17.93
C MET A 130 -17.92 2.47 -16.93
N ALA A 131 -19.11 1.90 -17.05
CA ALA A 131 -20.09 1.98 -15.99
C ALA A 131 -19.66 1.10 -14.81
N ILE A 132 -19.47 1.72 -13.63
CA ILE A 132 -19.08 1.03 -12.39
C ILE A 132 -20.17 1.26 -11.36
N PHE A 133 -20.71 0.18 -10.81
CA PHE A 133 -21.63 0.21 -9.67
C PHE A 133 -20.88 -0.24 -8.42
N VAL A 134 -20.77 0.65 -7.44
CA VAL A 134 -20.11 0.38 -6.15
C VAL A 134 -21.18 0.27 -5.06
N LEU A 135 -21.25 -0.88 -4.41
CA LEU A 135 -22.14 -1.16 -3.28
C LEU A 135 -21.31 -1.22 -1.98
N SER A 136 -20.61 -0.13 -1.68
CA SER A 136 -19.73 0.00 -0.52
C SER A 136 -19.73 1.45 -0.04
N PRO A 137 -19.54 1.72 1.27
CA PRO A 137 -19.29 3.06 1.76
C PRO A 137 -18.08 3.68 1.05
N SER A 138 -18.16 4.97 0.72
CA SER A 138 -17.02 5.75 0.27
C SER A 138 -16.00 5.96 1.39
N ASP A 139 -14.78 6.33 1.03
CA ASP A 139 -13.72 6.73 1.95
C ASP A 139 -14.09 7.90 2.88
N GLU A 140 -14.98 8.80 2.45
CA GLU A 140 -15.55 9.84 3.32
C GLU A 140 -16.22 9.26 4.58
N TYR A 141 -16.94 8.13 4.42
CA TYR A 141 -17.67 7.45 5.49
C TYR A 141 -16.87 6.33 6.17
N ASN A 142 -15.81 5.81 5.51
CA ASN A 142 -14.96 4.76 6.06
C ASN A 142 -13.47 5.03 5.77
N LYS A 143 -12.92 6.04 6.45
CA LYS A 143 -11.57 6.56 6.23
C LYS A 143 -10.45 5.54 6.48
N ASN A 144 -10.69 4.55 7.33
CA ASN A 144 -9.72 3.51 7.65
C ASN A 144 -9.80 2.28 6.71
N SER A 145 -10.69 2.28 5.72
CA SER A 145 -10.83 1.18 4.76
C SER A 145 -10.06 1.48 3.47
N SER A 146 -8.98 0.74 3.24
CA SER A 146 -8.23 0.79 1.98
C SER A 146 -9.13 0.43 0.78
N LEU A 147 -10.09 -0.48 0.96
CA LEU A 147 -11.04 -0.85 -0.08
C LEU A 147 -12.02 0.29 -0.40
N SER A 148 -12.50 1.02 0.62
CA SER A 148 -13.38 2.18 0.41
C SER A 148 -12.65 3.25 -0.39
N ARG A 149 -11.38 3.54 -0.08
CA ARG A 149 -10.55 4.44 -0.89
C ARG A 149 -10.33 3.91 -2.30
N TYR A 150 -10.02 2.62 -2.43
CA TYR A 150 -9.79 1.98 -3.74
C TYR A 150 -11.00 2.18 -4.66
N LEU A 151 -12.20 1.90 -4.15
CA LEU A 151 -13.43 2.01 -4.90
C LEU A 151 -13.83 3.47 -5.16
N THR A 152 -13.63 4.39 -4.19
CA THR A 152 -13.77 5.83 -4.43
C THR A 152 -12.87 6.26 -5.59
N ASN A 153 -11.58 5.88 -5.57
CA ASN A 153 -10.63 6.23 -6.63
C ASN A 153 -11.01 5.61 -7.96
N ALA A 154 -11.42 4.33 -7.99
CA ALA A 154 -11.85 3.67 -9.21
C ALA A 154 -13.01 4.42 -9.87
N VAL A 155 -13.98 4.85 -9.06
CA VAL A 155 -15.10 5.66 -9.51
C VAL A 155 -14.61 7.02 -10.01
N PHE A 156 -13.80 7.71 -9.22
CA PHE A 156 -13.31 9.05 -9.56
C PHE A 156 -12.53 9.07 -10.89
N TYR A 157 -11.63 8.12 -11.10
CA TYR A 157 -10.76 8.10 -12.28
C TYR A 157 -11.43 7.46 -13.51
N TYR A 158 -12.25 6.42 -13.33
CA TYR A 158 -12.62 5.53 -14.45
C TYR A 158 -14.12 5.38 -14.73
N VAL A 159 -14.99 6.08 -14.01
CA VAL A 159 -16.43 6.06 -14.34
C VAL A 159 -16.76 6.93 -15.54
N ALA A 160 -17.54 6.38 -16.46
CA ALA A 160 -18.17 7.13 -17.55
C ALA A 160 -19.24 8.09 -17.01
N ASN A 161 -19.35 9.30 -17.60
CA ASN A 161 -20.25 10.40 -17.17
C ASN A 161 -21.74 10.02 -17.05
N THR A 162 -22.14 8.84 -17.51
CA THR A 162 -23.51 8.30 -17.45
C THR A 162 -23.80 7.44 -16.21
N SER A 163 -22.83 7.24 -15.31
CA SER A 163 -22.99 6.29 -14.19
C SER A 163 -23.42 6.98 -12.88
N LYS A 164 -24.31 6.32 -12.13
CA LYS A 164 -24.79 6.79 -10.83
C LYS A 164 -23.97 6.14 -9.71
N ILE A 165 -23.35 6.95 -8.84
CA ILE A 165 -22.83 6.45 -7.57
C ILE A 165 -24.03 6.24 -6.65
N CYS A 166 -24.40 4.98 -6.38
CA CYS A 166 -25.30 4.68 -5.27
C CYS A 166 -24.53 4.88 -3.96
N ARG A 167 -24.58 6.10 -3.43
CA ARG A 167 -24.07 6.42 -2.10
C ARG A 167 -25.03 5.80 -1.08
N PHE A 168 -24.74 4.58 -0.62
CA PHE A 168 -25.41 4.05 0.55
C PHE A 168 -24.84 4.78 1.77
N GLN A 169 -25.64 5.67 2.34
CA GLN A 169 -25.46 6.10 3.72
C GLN A 169 -25.89 4.90 4.58
N ALA A 170 -24.92 4.23 5.20
CA ALA A 170 -25.18 3.26 6.27
C ALA A 170 -25.25 4.00 7.60
#